data_AF-A0AA44REB9-F1
#
_entry.id   AF-A0AA44REB9-F1
#
_cell.length_a   1.000
_cell.length_b   1.000
_cell.length_c   1.000
_cell.angle_alpha   90.00
_cell.angle_beta   90.00
_cell.angle_gamma   90.00
#
_symmetry.space_group_name_H-M   'P 1'
#
loop_
_entity.id
_entity.type
_entity.pdbx_description
1 polymer ?
#
loop_
_entity_poly.entity_id
_entity_poly.type
_entity_poly.pdbx_seq_one_letter_code
_entity_poly.pdbx_strand_id
1 'polypeptide(L)'
;MTDLKASSLRALKLMDLTTLNDDDTDEKVIALCHQAKTPVGNTAAICIYPRFIPIARKTLKEQGTPEIRIATVTNFPHGNDDIEIALAETRAAIAYGADEVDVVFP
;
A
#
# COMPACT_ATOMS: atom_id res chain seq x y z
N MET A 1 -24.05 0.74 20.29
CA MET A 1 -22.70 0.57 19.73
C MET A 1 -21.75 1.30 20.65
N THR A 2 -20.65 0.71 21.11
CA THR A 2 -19.71 1.40 22.00
C THR A 2 -18.82 2.35 21.18
N ASP A 3 -18.31 3.41 21.79
CA ASP A 3 -17.41 4.36 21.15
C ASP A 3 -16.19 3.64 20.54
N LEU A 4 -15.68 2.63 21.24
CA LEU A 4 -14.59 1.78 20.75
C LEU A 4 -14.96 1.05 19.46
N LYS A 5 -16.16 0.45 19.35
CA LYS A 5 -16.57 -0.23 18.11
C LYS A 5 -16.70 0.75 16.95
N ALA A 6 -17.20 1.96 17.21
CA ALA A 6 -17.33 3.00 16.20
C ALA A 6 -15.95 3.50 15.72
N SER A 7 -15.01 3.76 16.64
CA SER A 7 -13.67 4.21 16.29
C SER A 7 -12.85 3.10 15.61
N SER A 8 -12.96 1.83 16.04
CA SER A 8 -12.27 0.71 15.39
C SER A 8 -12.75 0.50 13.94
N LEU A 9 -14.06 0.57 13.68
CA LEU A 9 -14.57 0.46 12.31
C LEU A 9 -14.13 1.63 11.42
N ARG A 10 -14.05 2.84 11.99
CA ARG A 10 -13.48 4.01 11.29
C ARG A 10 -12.01 3.80 10.98
N ALA A 11 -11.21 3.34 11.96
CA ALA A 11 -9.80 3.09 11.78
C ALA A 11 -9.53 2.05 10.68
N LEU A 12 -10.29 0.95 10.67
CA LEU A 12 -10.17 -0.08 9.63
C LEU A 12 -10.34 0.50 8.22
N LYS A 13 -11.34 1.35 8.01
CA LYS A 13 -11.63 1.98 6.72
C LYS A 13 -10.66 3.09 6.32
N LEU A 14 -9.77 3.49 7.22
CA LEU A 14 -8.75 4.53 7.03
C LEU A 14 -7.34 3.95 7.08
N MET A 15 -7.22 2.63 7.16
CA MET A 15 -5.93 1.97 7.27
C MET A 15 -5.29 1.81 5.90
N ASP A 16 -4.00 2.08 5.84
CA ASP A 16 -3.13 1.60 4.78
C ASP A 16 -2.45 0.35 5.32
N LEU A 17 -2.89 -0.82 4.81
CA LEU A 17 -2.41 -2.10 5.31
C LEU A 17 -1.04 -2.40 4.68
N THR A 18 0.01 -2.49 5.50
CA THR A 18 1.40 -2.37 5.03
C THR A 18 2.20 -3.67 5.15
N THR A 19 3.00 -3.99 4.13
CA THR A 19 4.16 -4.88 4.24
C THR A 19 5.35 -4.28 3.47
N LEU A 20 6.46 -4.06 4.18
CA LEU A 20 7.69 -3.44 3.67
C LEU A 20 8.91 -4.14 4.30
N ASN A 21 8.98 -5.45 4.12
CA ASN A 21 10.02 -6.31 4.70
C ASN A 21 11.01 -6.78 3.63
N ASP A 22 12.25 -7.05 4.04
CA ASP A 22 13.30 -7.58 3.15
C ASP A 22 12.92 -8.92 2.52
N ASP A 23 12.12 -9.72 3.23
CA ASP A 23 11.70 -11.05 2.83
C ASP A 23 10.29 -11.08 2.19
N ASP A 24 9.77 -9.92 1.75
CA ASP A 24 8.51 -9.87 1.02
C ASP A 24 8.61 -10.59 -0.33
N THR A 25 7.54 -11.33 -0.65
CA THR A 25 7.37 -12.07 -1.90
C THR A 25 5.99 -11.77 -2.49
N ASP A 26 5.77 -12.17 -3.75
CA ASP A 26 4.47 -12.03 -4.40
C ASP A 26 3.36 -12.71 -3.58
N GLU A 27 3.62 -13.88 -2.98
CA GLU A 27 2.65 -14.59 -2.16
C GLU A 27 2.25 -13.81 -0.90
N LYS A 28 3.22 -13.14 -0.25
CA LYS A 28 2.94 -12.29 0.92
C LYS A 28 2.09 -11.08 0.53
N VAL A 29 2.38 -10.46 -0.61
CA VAL A 29 1.60 -9.32 -1.12
C VAL A 29 0.19 -9.75 -1.54
N ILE A 30 0.04 -10.92 -2.17
CA ILE A 30 -1.27 -11.50 -2.50
C ILE A 30 -2.07 -11.76 -1.21
N ALA A 31 -1.43 -12.32 -0.18
CA ALA A 31 -2.06 -12.54 1.12
C ALA A 31 -2.47 -11.21 1.78
N LEU A 32 -1.64 -10.17 1.69
CA LEU A 32 -1.96 -8.82 2.17
C LEU A 32 -3.19 -8.24 1.44
N CYS A 33 -3.27 -8.40 0.12
CA CYS A 33 -4.44 -7.97 -0.66
C CYS A 33 -5.71 -8.66 -0.18
N HIS A 34 -5.66 -9.97 0.10
CA HIS A 34 -6.80 -10.69 0.67
C HIS A 34 -7.15 -10.23 2.08
N GLN A 35 -6.15 -9.92 2.91
CA GLN A 35 -6.36 -9.37 4.25
C GLN A 35 -6.98 -7.97 4.24
N ALA A 36 -6.67 -7.16 3.22
CA ALA A 36 -7.24 -5.82 3.03
C ALA A 36 -8.77 -5.83 2.82
N LYS A 37 -9.32 -6.98 2.38
CA LYS A 37 -10.75 -7.26 2.27
C LYS A 37 -11.25 -7.99 3.51
N THR A 38 -11.66 -7.23 4.53
CA THR A 38 -12.12 -7.80 5.80
C THR A 38 -13.61 -8.18 5.77
N PRO A 39 -14.10 -9.00 6.72
CA PRO A 39 -15.52 -9.32 6.83
C PRO A 39 -16.45 -8.13 7.11
N VAL A 40 -15.91 -6.98 7.55
CA VAL A 40 -16.69 -5.80 7.96
C VAL A 40 -16.40 -4.55 7.12
N GLY A 41 -15.63 -4.70 6.05
CA GLY A 41 -15.28 -3.62 5.13
C GLY A 41 -13.84 -3.73 4.63
N ASN A 42 -13.53 -2.89 3.66
CA ASN A 42 -12.20 -2.82 3.09
C ASN A 42 -11.37 -1.75 3.81
N THR A 43 -10.07 -1.96 3.82
CA THR A 43 -9.08 -0.93 4.16
C THR A 43 -9.07 0.18 3.11
N ALA A 44 -8.46 1.32 3.40
CA ALA A 44 -8.37 2.43 2.45
C ALA A 44 -7.40 2.11 1.31
N ALA A 45 -6.24 1.56 1.68
CA ALA A 45 -5.18 1.17 0.78
C ALA A 45 -4.40 -0.03 1.30
N ILE A 46 -3.51 -0.54 0.46
CA ILE A 46 -2.34 -1.32 0.86
C ILE A 46 -1.08 -0.49 0.60
N CYS A 47 -0.04 -0.68 1.41
CA CYS A 47 1.27 -0.04 1.20
C CYS A 47 2.37 -1.10 1.07
N ILE A 48 3.03 -1.14 -0.10
CA ILE A 48 3.96 -2.20 -0.52
C ILE A 48 5.16 -1.62 -1.28
N TYR A 49 6.25 -2.38 -1.44
CA TYR A 49 7.35 -1.95 -2.30
C TYR A 49 6.93 -1.82 -3.78
N PRO A 50 7.51 -0.87 -4.56
CA PRO A 50 7.02 -0.53 -5.90
C PRO A 50 6.95 -1.73 -6.87
N ARG A 51 7.92 -2.64 -6.78
CA ARG A 51 8.01 -3.84 -7.62
C ARG A 51 6.78 -4.75 -7.54
N PHE A 52 6.02 -4.70 -6.45
CA PHE A 52 4.86 -5.56 -6.22
C PHE A 52 3.52 -4.93 -6.64
N ILE A 53 3.51 -3.65 -7.04
CA ILE A 53 2.29 -2.96 -7.45
C ILE A 53 1.54 -3.71 -8.56
N PRO A 54 2.19 -4.24 -9.63
CA PRO A 54 1.46 -4.91 -10.70
C PRO A 54 0.71 -6.18 -10.24
N ILE A 55 1.35 -7.01 -9.39
CA ILE A 55 0.70 -8.21 -8.87
C ILE A 55 -0.43 -7.86 -7.90
N ALA A 56 -0.21 -6.87 -7.03
CA ALA A 56 -1.24 -6.41 -6.10
C ALA A 56 -2.46 -5.84 -6.84
N ARG A 57 -2.26 -5.03 -7.88
CA ARG A 57 -3.34 -4.49 -8.72
C ARG A 57 -4.17 -5.61 -9.35
N LYS A 58 -3.51 -6.63 -9.89
CA LYS A 58 -4.18 -7.80 -10.46
C LYS A 58 -5.02 -8.51 -9.38
N THR A 59 -4.44 -8.80 -8.23
CA THR A 59 -5.11 -9.51 -7.14
C THR A 59 -6.32 -8.74 -6.59
N LEU A 60 -6.17 -7.43 -6.32
CA LEU A 60 -7.26 -6.56 -5.85
C LEU A 60 -8.43 -6.53 -6.83
N LYS A 61 -8.14 -6.48 -8.14
CA LYS A 61 -9.16 -6.55 -9.19
C LYS A 61 -9.85 -7.91 -9.23
N GLU A 62 -9.09 -9.01 -9.20
CA GLU A 62 -9.61 -10.37 -9.26
C GLU A 62 -10.49 -10.72 -8.06
N GLN A 63 -10.18 -10.23 -6.86
CA GLN A 63 -11.01 -10.44 -5.67
C GLN A 63 -12.21 -9.49 -5.54
N GLY A 64 -12.41 -8.59 -6.52
CA GLY A 64 -13.53 -7.68 -6.58
C GLY A 64 -13.45 -6.48 -5.63
N THR A 65 -12.24 -6.01 -5.32
CA THR A 65 -12.00 -4.79 -4.52
C THR A 65 -11.05 -3.81 -5.24
N PRO A 66 -11.30 -3.44 -6.51
CA PRO A 66 -10.42 -2.55 -7.27
C PRO A 66 -10.33 -1.13 -6.70
N GLU A 67 -11.21 -0.76 -5.78
CA GLU A 67 -11.25 0.54 -5.10
C GLU A 67 -10.26 0.67 -3.93
N ILE A 68 -9.67 -0.44 -3.46
CA ILE A 68 -8.56 -0.40 -2.49
C ILE A 68 -7.35 0.19 -3.23
N ARG A 69 -6.82 1.31 -2.72
CA ARG A 69 -5.69 2.01 -3.33
C ARG A 69 -4.39 1.25 -3.10
N ILE A 70 -3.42 1.47 -3.98
CA ILE A 70 -2.07 0.95 -3.83
C ILE A 70 -1.13 2.12 -3.57
N ALA A 71 -0.73 2.26 -2.31
CA ALA A 71 0.36 3.11 -1.88
C ALA A 71 1.70 2.38 -2.02
N THR A 72 2.77 3.16 -2.17
CA THR A 72 4.13 2.65 -2.18
C THR A 72 5.09 3.68 -1.60
N VAL A 73 6.34 3.29 -1.34
CA VAL A 73 7.34 4.15 -0.71
C VAL A 73 8.49 4.48 -1.67
N THR A 74 9.06 5.67 -1.52
CA THR A 74 10.26 6.14 -2.25
C THR A 74 11.16 6.98 -1.34
N ASN A 75 12.44 7.11 -1.70
CA ASN A 75 13.50 7.63 -0.84
C ASN A 75 13.59 6.87 0.51
N PHE A 76 13.14 5.62 0.52
CA PHE A 76 12.80 4.88 1.74
C PHE A 76 13.83 3.78 2.05
N PRO A 77 14.15 3.55 3.34
CA PRO A 77 13.72 4.30 4.52
C PRO A 77 14.59 5.52 4.81
N HIS A 78 15.63 5.74 4.02
CA HIS A 78 16.78 6.55 4.42
C HIS A 78 16.50 8.06 4.47
N GLY A 79 15.62 8.58 3.62
CA GLY A 79 15.37 10.02 3.54
C GLY A 79 16.64 10.78 3.17
N ASN A 80 17.32 10.39 2.10
CA ASN A 80 18.52 11.11 1.70
C ASN A 80 18.13 12.42 0.98
N ASP A 81 19.07 13.35 0.88
CA ASP A 81 18.89 14.68 0.29
C ASP A 81 19.14 14.73 -1.23
N ASP A 82 19.38 13.59 -1.86
CA ASP A 82 19.49 13.48 -3.33
C ASP A 82 18.10 13.47 -3.97
N ILE A 83 17.69 14.66 -4.44
CA ILE A 83 16.41 14.90 -5.10
C ILE A 83 16.26 14.05 -6.37
N GLU A 84 17.34 13.83 -7.14
CA GLU A 84 17.25 13.12 -8.43
C GLU A 84 16.96 11.63 -8.20
N ILE A 85 17.54 11.03 -7.16
CA ILE A 85 17.25 9.65 -6.77
C ILE A 85 15.78 9.53 -6.33
N ALA A 86 15.33 10.36 -5.38
CA ALA A 86 13.95 10.32 -4.88
C ALA A 86 12.93 10.51 -6.02
N LEU A 87 13.23 11.42 -6.95
CA LEU A 87 12.38 11.70 -8.10
C LEU A 87 12.37 10.55 -9.12
N ALA A 88 13.51 9.92 -9.38
CA ALA A 88 13.58 8.75 -10.28
C ALA A 88 12.78 7.56 -9.73
N GLU A 89 12.90 7.28 -8.43
CA GLU A 89 12.10 6.25 -7.75
C GLU A 89 10.60 6.56 -7.81
N THR A 90 10.22 7.82 -7.57
CA THR A 90 8.82 8.29 -7.69
C THR A 90 8.27 8.10 -9.10
N ARG A 91 9.06 8.42 -10.14
CA ARG A 91 8.65 8.17 -11.53
C ARG A 91 8.45 6.68 -11.81
N ALA A 92 9.30 5.82 -11.26
CA ALA A 92 9.14 4.38 -11.40
C ALA A 92 7.87 3.89 -10.69
N ALA A 93 7.58 4.36 -9.47
CA ALA A 93 6.35 4.05 -8.75
C ALA A 93 5.09 4.40 -9.55
N ILE A 94 5.06 5.60 -10.15
CA ILE A 94 3.96 6.02 -11.05
C ILE A 94 3.86 5.08 -12.26
N ALA A 95 4.98 4.73 -12.89
CA ALA A 95 5.01 3.85 -14.05
C ALA A 95 4.53 2.42 -13.73
N TYR A 96 4.77 1.93 -12.50
CA TYR A 96 4.22 0.67 -12.01
C TYR A 96 2.71 0.72 -11.73
N GLY A 97 2.13 1.92 -11.61
CA GLY A 97 0.70 2.14 -11.41
C GLY A 97 0.28 2.35 -9.96
N ALA A 98 1.15 2.96 -9.13
CA ALA A 98 0.80 3.43 -7.80
C ALA A 98 -0.35 4.45 -7.87
N ASP A 99 -1.30 4.36 -6.93
CA ASP A 99 -2.32 5.41 -6.72
C ASP A 99 -1.75 6.52 -5.84
N GLU A 100 -0.87 6.15 -4.89
CA GLU A 100 -0.29 7.01 -3.86
C GLU A 100 1.21 6.70 -3.73
N VAL A 101 2.04 7.73 -3.49
CA VAL A 101 3.49 7.58 -3.28
C VAL A 101 3.90 8.33 -2.01
N ASP A 102 4.41 7.57 -1.05
CA ASP A 102 4.88 8.05 0.24
C ASP A 102 6.40 8.24 0.16
N VAL A 103 6.82 9.48 -0.08
CA VAL A 103 8.23 9.85 -0.16
C VAL A 103 8.77 10.25 1.22
N VAL A 104 9.96 9.75 1.58
CA VAL A 104 10.63 10.16 2.83
C VAL A 104 11.28 11.54 2.65
N PHE A 105 11.04 12.45 3.59
CA PHE A 105 11.66 13.77 3.65
C PHE A 105 13.14 13.68 4.13
N PRO A 106 14.05 14.54 3.62
CA PRO A 106 15.45 14.55 4.04
C PRO A 106 15.72 15.15 5.42
#